data_AF-A0A6G0V588-F1
#
_entry.id   AF-A0A6G0V588-F1
#
_cell.length_a   1.000
_cell.length_b   1.000
_cell.length_c   1.000
_cell.angle_alpha   90.00
_cell.angle_beta   90.00
_cell.angle_gamma   90.00
#
_symmetry.space_group_name_H-M   'P 1'
#
loop_
_entity.id
_entity.type
_entity.pdbx_description
1 polymer ?
#
loop_
_entity_poly.entity_id
_entity_poly.type
_entity_poly.pdbx_seq_one_letter_code
_entity_poly.pdbx_strand_id
1 'polypeptide(L)'
;MPFLKQIETTHNSDIFIGMHGAGLTHMIFLPDWAAIFEIYNCDDPNCYLDLARLRGVKYFTWREESLLKIEREGIHPSLHTSHKKFHNYSFNVQEFVKIVKKMIDYVRRHPNFVAEQRKLKRKIKSEL
;
A
#
# COMPACT_ATOMS: atom_id res chain seq x y z
N MET A 1 12.92 -8.30 -11.63
CA MET A 1 13.33 -8.42 -10.21
C MET A 1 13.09 -9.85 -9.75
N PRO A 2 14.07 -10.55 -9.15
CA PRO A 2 13.89 -11.91 -8.62
C PRO A 2 12.83 -11.98 -7.52
N PHE A 3 12.10 -13.10 -7.40
CA PHE A 3 11.02 -13.25 -6.42
C PHE A 3 11.48 -13.00 -4.98
N LEU A 4 12.59 -13.61 -4.56
CA LEU A 4 13.14 -13.39 -3.21
C LEU A 4 13.43 -11.91 -2.95
N LYS A 5 13.88 -11.17 -3.98
CA LYS A 5 14.12 -9.73 -3.86
C LYS A 5 12.83 -8.93 -3.71
N GLN A 6 11.75 -9.36 -4.36
CA GLN A 6 10.43 -8.76 -4.17
C GLN A 6 9.96 -8.95 -2.72
N ILE A 7 10.06 -10.18 -2.19
CA ILE A 7 9.68 -10.49 -0.80
C ILE A 7 10.52 -9.71 0.21
N GLU A 8 11.85 -9.69 0.03
CA GLU A 8 12.75 -8.92 0.89
C GLU A 8 12.38 -7.43 0.89
N THR A 9 12.10 -6.86 -0.28
CA THR A 9 11.71 -5.45 -0.40
C THR A 9 10.38 -5.19 0.30
N THR A 10 9.38 -6.05 0.08
CA THR A 10 8.07 -5.94 0.72
C THR A 10 8.17 -6.08 2.24
N HIS A 11 8.91 -7.05 2.75
CA HIS A 11 9.05 -7.30 4.19
C HIS A 11 9.72 -6.14 4.93
N ASN A 12 10.60 -5.41 4.24
CA ASN A 12 11.28 -4.23 4.79
C ASN A 12 10.55 -2.91 4.50
N SER A 13 9.29 -2.97 4.04
CA SER A 13 8.49 -1.78 3.74
C SER A 13 7.42 -1.54 4.80
N ASP A 14 7.45 -0.36 5.44
CA ASP A 14 6.44 0.03 6.44
C ASP A 14 5.13 0.54 5.80
N ILE A 15 5.25 1.11 4.61
CA ILE A 15 4.17 1.74 3.86
C ILE A 15 4.18 1.15 2.45
N PHE A 16 3.06 0.54 2.06
CA PHE A 16 2.88 -0.04 0.74
C PHE A 16 1.75 0.67 0.00
N ILE A 17 2.06 1.23 -1.17
CA ILE A 17 1.10 2.01 -1.95
C ILE A 17 0.99 1.37 -3.33
N GLY A 18 -0.24 1.09 -3.78
CA GLY A 18 -0.46 0.41 -5.04
C GLY A 18 -1.87 0.57 -5.59
N MET A 19 -2.04 0.18 -6.84
CA MET A 19 -3.33 0.05 -7.52
C MET A 19 -3.88 -1.37 -7.32
N HIS A 20 -5.21 -1.52 -7.38
CA HIS A 20 -5.88 -2.82 -7.39
C HIS A 20 -5.20 -3.82 -8.34
N GLY A 21 -4.95 -5.03 -7.85
CA GLY A 21 -4.48 -6.14 -8.66
C GLY A 21 -3.44 -6.99 -7.95
N ALA A 22 -3.00 -8.07 -8.61
CA ALA A 22 -2.18 -9.12 -8.01
C ALA A 22 -0.95 -8.61 -7.24
N GLY A 23 -0.36 -7.47 -7.61
CA GLY A 23 0.73 -6.84 -6.87
C GLY A 23 0.37 -6.49 -5.42
N LEU A 24 -0.87 -6.08 -5.11
CA LEU A 24 -1.32 -5.79 -3.75
C LEU A 24 -1.31 -7.02 -2.84
N THR A 25 -1.37 -8.23 -3.40
CA THR A 25 -1.26 -9.47 -2.61
C THR A 25 0.07 -9.57 -1.85
N HIS A 26 1.10 -8.85 -2.27
CA HIS A 26 2.36 -8.75 -1.53
C HIS A 26 2.16 -8.24 -0.09
N MET A 27 1.02 -7.63 0.23
CA MET A 27 0.70 -7.22 1.59
C MET A 27 0.84 -8.33 2.65
N ILE A 28 0.70 -9.60 2.25
CA ILE A 28 0.87 -10.73 3.16
C ILE A 28 2.28 -10.82 3.76
N PHE A 29 3.28 -10.25 3.08
CA PHE A 29 4.68 -10.28 3.49
C PHE A 29 5.14 -9.02 4.23
N LEU A 30 4.27 -8.00 4.36
CA LEU A 30 4.58 -6.78 5.09
C LEU A 30 4.86 -7.07 6.58
N PRO A 31 5.50 -6.16 7.32
CA PRO A 31 5.62 -6.26 8.77
C PRO A 31 4.31 -5.90 9.49
N ASP A 32 4.19 -6.32 10.75
CA ASP A 32 2.91 -6.25 11.51
C ASP A 32 2.36 -4.85 11.68
N TRP A 33 3.25 -3.86 11.73
CA TRP A 33 2.90 -2.45 11.90
C TRP A 33 2.59 -1.73 10.58
N ALA A 34 2.67 -2.42 9.44
CA ALA A 34 2.58 -1.77 8.14
C ALA A 34 1.20 -1.19 7.83
N ALA A 35 1.21 -0.22 6.92
CA ALA A 35 0.02 0.39 6.35
C ALA A 35 0.02 0.28 4.83
N ILE A 36 -1.17 0.10 4.25
CA ILE A 36 -1.38 -0.05 2.81
C ILE A 36 -2.28 1.07 2.33
N PHE A 37 -1.97 1.63 1.16
CA PHE A 37 -2.87 2.53 0.44
C PHE A 37 -3.20 1.95 -0.93
N GLU A 38 -4.45 1.50 -1.08
CA GLU A 38 -5.02 1.15 -2.36
C GLU A 38 -5.53 2.42 -3.06
N ILE A 39 -4.80 2.89 -4.07
CA ILE A 39 -5.09 4.11 -4.83
C ILE A 39 -6.36 3.94 -5.67
N TYR A 40 -6.65 2.76 -6.17
CA TYR A 40 -7.91 2.51 -6.85
C TYR A 40 -8.26 1.08 -6.61
N ASN A 41 -9.51 0.81 -6.27
CA ASN A 41 -10.04 -0.50 -5.89
C ASN A 41 -10.77 -1.21 -7.05
N CYS A 42 -10.77 -0.64 -8.26
CA CYS A 42 -11.50 -1.21 -9.40
C CYS A 42 -13.00 -1.41 -9.14
N ASP A 43 -13.60 -0.55 -8.31
CA ASP A 43 -14.98 -0.64 -7.84
C ASP A 43 -15.28 -1.91 -7.02
N ASP A 44 -14.23 -2.56 -6.51
CA ASP A 44 -14.28 -3.67 -5.56
C ASP A 44 -13.59 -3.26 -4.24
N PRO A 45 -14.26 -2.48 -3.39
CA PRO A 45 -13.67 -1.96 -2.16
C PRO A 45 -13.38 -3.02 -1.11
N ASN A 46 -13.98 -4.21 -1.21
CA ASN A 46 -13.90 -5.22 -0.16
C ASN A 46 -12.73 -6.18 -0.37
N CYS A 47 -12.36 -6.51 -1.61
CA CYS A 47 -11.35 -7.51 -1.93
C CYS A 47 -10.02 -7.35 -1.15
N TYR A 48 -9.33 -6.22 -1.31
CA TYR A 48 -8.07 -5.99 -0.60
C TYR A 48 -8.25 -5.42 0.80
N LEU A 49 -9.39 -4.79 1.10
CA LEU A 49 -9.74 -4.39 2.46
C LEU A 49 -9.85 -5.62 3.38
N ASP A 50 -10.53 -6.68 2.93
CA ASP A 50 -10.71 -7.89 3.72
C ASP A 50 -9.42 -8.69 3.82
N LEU A 51 -8.60 -8.74 2.76
CA LEU A 51 -7.26 -9.31 2.86
C LEU A 51 -6.38 -8.56 3.87
N ALA A 52 -6.41 -7.22 3.86
CA ALA A 52 -5.67 -6.40 4.81
C ALA A 52 -6.14 -6.62 6.26
N ARG A 53 -7.46 -6.77 6.47
CA ARG A 53 -8.05 -7.13 7.77
C ARG A 53 -7.61 -8.50 8.24
N LEU A 54 -7.62 -9.51 7.37
CA LEU A 54 -7.19 -10.88 7.68
C LEU A 54 -5.70 -10.94 8.04
N ARG A 55 -4.86 -10.21 7.30
CA ARG A 55 -3.43 -10.09 7.61
C ARG A 55 -3.24 -9.30 8.92
N GLY A 56 -4.06 -8.29 9.20
CA GLY A 56 -3.90 -7.38 10.33
C GLY A 56 -2.99 -6.18 10.03
N VAL A 57 -2.88 -5.79 8.75
CA VAL A 57 -2.25 -4.53 8.32
C VAL A 57 -3.29 -3.42 8.20
N LYS A 58 -2.87 -2.16 8.39
CA LYS A 58 -3.79 -1.04 8.29
C LYS A 58 -4.08 -0.68 6.83
N TYR A 59 -5.33 -0.76 6.43
CA TYR A 59 -5.78 -0.37 5.09
C TYR A 59 -6.22 1.10 5.02
N PHE A 60 -5.79 1.77 3.96
CA PHE A 60 -6.19 3.11 3.55
C PHE A 60 -6.65 3.10 2.09
N THR A 61 -7.64 3.92 1.77
CA THR A 61 -8.06 4.29 0.42
C THR A 61 -8.62 5.71 0.44
N TRP A 62 -9.10 6.23 -0.70
CA TRP A 62 -9.71 7.56 -0.76
C TRP A 62 -10.95 7.64 0.13
N ARG A 63 -11.13 8.79 0.79
CA ARG A 63 -12.39 9.07 1.51
C ARG A 63 -13.50 9.51 0.57
N GLU A 64 -13.13 10.16 -0.53
CA GLU A 64 -14.01 10.66 -1.57
C GLU A 64 -13.49 10.14 -2.91
N GLU A 65 -14.25 9.24 -3.55
CA GLU A 65 -13.87 8.62 -4.83
C GLU A 65 -13.78 9.63 -5.97
N SER A 66 -14.47 10.78 -5.86
CA SER A 66 -14.41 11.90 -6.81
C SER A 66 -13.01 12.52 -6.96
N LEU A 67 -12.11 12.24 -6.02
CA LEU A 67 -10.72 12.70 -6.05
C LEU A 67 -9.81 11.87 -6.95
N LEU A 68 -10.30 10.72 -7.44
CA LEU A 68 -9.66 9.90 -8.44
C LEU A 68 -10.39 10.07 -9.77
N LYS A 69 -9.68 10.53 -10.80
CA LYS A 69 -10.24 10.78 -12.14
C LYS A 69 -9.62 9.82 -13.15
N ILE A 70 -10.47 9.27 -14.01
CA ILE A 70 -10.04 8.53 -15.19
C ILE A 70 -9.69 9.57 -16.26
N GLU A 71 -8.43 9.65 -16.65
CA GLU A 71 -7.97 10.58 -17.69
C GLU A 71 -8.16 10.00 -19.09
N ARG A 72 -7.95 8.69 -19.25
CA ARG A 72 -8.05 8.03 -20.54
C ARG A 72 -8.47 6.58 -20.37
N GLU A 73 -9.48 6.18 -21.13
CA GLU A 73 -9.85 4.79 -21.25
C GLU A 73 -8.74 4.00 -21.94
N GLY A 74 -8.19 3.04 -21.19
CA GLY A 74 -7.28 2.04 -21.71
C GLY A 74 -8.02 0.88 -22.36
N ILE A 75 -7.48 0.44 -23.48
CA ILE A 75 -7.97 -0.69 -24.24
C ILE A 75 -7.17 -1.93 -23.83
N HIS A 76 -7.86 -3.02 -23.52
CA HIS A 76 -7.22 -4.30 -23.20
C HIS A 76 -6.40 -4.79 -24.42
N PRO A 77 -5.10 -5.10 -24.26
CA PRO A 77 -4.22 -5.44 -25.39
C PRO A 77 -4.72 -6.61 -26.24
N SER A 78 -5.34 -7.61 -25.59
CA SER A 78 -5.80 -8.84 -26.26
C SER A 78 -7.30 -8.87 -26.61
N LEU A 79 -8.13 -8.07 -25.92
CA LEU A 79 -9.59 -8.11 -26.10
C LEU A 79 -10.10 -6.91 -26.90
N HIS A 80 -9.24 -5.90 -27.11
CA HIS A 80 -9.57 -4.64 -27.79
C HIS A 80 -10.80 -3.91 -27.22
N THR A 81 -11.20 -4.24 -25.99
CA THR A 81 -12.30 -3.60 -25.25
C THR A 81 -11.76 -2.69 -24.16
N SER A 82 -12.53 -1.65 -23.80
CA SER A 82 -12.20 -0.80 -22.65
C SER A 82 -12.19 -1.63 -21.37
N HIS A 83 -11.14 -1.50 -20.56
CA HIS A 83 -11.03 -2.24 -19.30
C HIS A 83 -10.34 -1.36 -18.26
N LYS A 84 -10.99 -1.16 -17.10
CA LYS A 84 -10.59 -0.22 -16.03
C LYS A 84 -9.13 -0.37 -15.61
N LYS A 85 -8.64 -1.61 -15.49
CA LYS A 85 -7.20 -1.91 -15.23
C LYS A 85 -6.19 -1.19 -16.13
N PHE A 86 -6.56 -0.83 -17.36
CA PHE A 86 -5.67 -0.20 -18.34
C PHE A 86 -5.87 1.31 -18.44
N HIS A 87 -6.79 1.87 -17.67
CA HIS A 87 -7.05 3.30 -17.67
C HIS A 87 -5.90 4.07 -17.02
N ASN A 88 -5.65 5.27 -17.51
CA ASN A 88 -4.77 6.21 -16.81
C ASN A 88 -5.60 6.98 -15.78
N TYR A 89 -5.05 7.10 -14.57
CA TYR A 89 -5.70 7.78 -13.46
C TYR A 89 -4.90 9.00 -13.05
N SER A 90 -5.59 10.08 -12.71
CA SER A 90 -5.03 11.18 -11.94
C SER A 90 -5.78 11.37 -10.64
N PHE A 91 -5.10 11.95 -9.65
CA PHE A 91 -5.67 12.15 -8.33
C PHE A 91 -5.19 13.46 -7.71
N ASN A 92 -5.93 13.92 -6.70
CA ASN A 92 -5.55 15.10 -5.94
C ASN A 92 -4.27 14.85 -5.11
N VAL A 93 -3.18 15.53 -5.45
CA VAL A 93 -1.86 15.39 -4.79
C VAL A 93 -1.91 15.79 -3.32
N GLN A 94 -2.69 16.81 -2.94
CA GLN A 94 -2.75 17.27 -1.55
C GLN A 94 -3.43 16.23 -0.66
N GLU A 95 -4.52 15.61 -1.12
CA GLU A 95 -5.18 14.53 -0.37
C GLU A 95 -4.31 13.27 -0.33
N PHE A 96 -3.61 12.92 -1.42
CA PHE A 96 -2.63 11.83 -1.43
C PHE A 96 -1.59 12.02 -0.32
N VAL A 97 -0.96 13.19 -0.26
CA VAL A 97 0.05 13.53 0.77
C VAL A 97 -0.56 13.47 2.17
N LYS A 98 -1.79 13.94 2.35
CA LYS A 98 -2.49 13.90 3.65
C LYS A 98 -2.76 12.46 4.10
N ILE A 99 -3.13 11.56 3.19
CA ILE A 99 -3.30 10.14 3.50
C ILE A 99 -1.95 9.52 3.88
N VAL A 100 -0.90 9.75 3.08
CA VAL A 100 0.44 9.24 3.37
C VAL A 100 0.96 9.71 4.72
N LYS A 101 0.73 10.98 5.10
CA LYS A 101 1.07 11.48 6.46
C LYS A 101 0.37 10.69 7.57
N LYS A 102 -0.92 10.37 7.40
CA LYS A 102 -1.66 9.54 8.37
C LYS A 102 -1.09 8.12 8.47
N MET A 103 -0.62 7.56 7.35
CA MET A 103 0.04 6.25 7.34
C MET A 103 1.36 6.30 8.11
N ILE A 104 2.19 7.33 7.87
CA ILE A 104 3.44 7.56 8.60
C ILE A 104 3.17 7.67 10.11
N ASP A 105 2.17 8.46 10.49
CA ASP A 105 1.80 8.64 11.90
C ASP A 105 1.27 7.35 12.53
N TYR A 106 0.57 6.51 11.76
CA TYR A 106 0.12 5.19 12.20
C TYR A 106 1.32 4.27 12.50
N VAL A 107 2.22 4.11 11.53
CA VAL A 107 3.42 3.26 11.66
C VAL A 107 4.27 3.70 12.84
N ARG A 108 4.59 5.00 12.92
CA ARG A 108 5.48 5.55 13.96
C ARG A 108 4.94 5.38 15.37
N ARG A 109 3.61 5.32 15.53
CA ARG A 109 2.95 5.12 16.83
C ARG A 109 2.67 3.65 17.13
N HIS A 110 2.90 2.74 16.18
CA HIS A 110 2.61 1.32 16.39
C HIS A 110 3.54 0.72 17.45
N PRO A 111 3.01 0.04 18.49
CA PRO A 111 3.83 -0.49 19.59
C PRO A 111 4.97 -1.40 19.12
N ASN A 112 4.70 -2.30 18.19
CA ASN A 112 5.71 -3.24 17.65
C ASN A 112 6.83 -2.49 16.90
N PHE A 113 6.49 -1.48 16.09
CA PHE A 113 7.49 -0.66 15.40
C PHE A 113 8.40 0.05 16.41
N VAL A 114 7.81 0.68 17.43
CA VAL A 114 8.56 1.38 18.48
C VAL A 114 9.46 0.40 19.25
N ALA A 115 8.98 -0.80 19.55
CA ALA A 115 9.76 -1.84 20.23
C ALA A 115 10.97 -2.28 19.38
N GLU A 116 10.78 -2.53 18.08
CA GLU A 116 11.85 -2.91 17.17
C GLU A 116 12.88 -1.78 16.98
N GLN A 117 12.42 -0.54 16.83
CA GLN A 117 13.31 0.63 16.76
C GLN A 117 14.16 0.79 18.03
N ARG A 118 13.60 0.50 19.21
CA ARG A 118 14.37 0.51 20.47
C ARG A 118 15.42 -0.61 20.51
N LYS A 119 15.10 -1.82 20.04
CA LYS A 119 16.04 -2.94 19.94
C LYS A 119 17.20 -2.59 19.01
N LEU A 120 16.90 -2.05 17.83
CA LEU A 120 17.91 -1.66 16.85
C LEU A 120 18.87 -0.60 17.40
N LYS A 121 18.35 0.44 18.07
CA LYS A 121 19.17 1.47 18.73
C LYS A 121 20.09 0.90 19.81
N ARG A 122 19.62 -0.07 20.60
CA ARG A 122 20.45 -0.74 21.62
C ARG A 122 21.58 -1.54 20.99
N LYS A 123 21.29 -2.27 19.91
CA LYS A 123 22.28 -3.06 19.17
C LYS A 123 23.38 -2.18 18.57
N ILE A 124 23.00 -1.07 17.92
CA ILE A 124 23.97 -0.11 17.37
C ILE A 124 24.86 0.46 18.48
N LYS A 125 24.28 0.79 19.65
CA LYS A 125 25.05 1.30 20.78
C LYS A 125 26.03 0.26 21.37
N SER A 126 25.73 -1.03 21.30
CA SER A 126 26.64 -2.08 21.79
C SER A 126 27.76 -2.43 20.81
N GLU A 127 27.65 -2.03 19.55
CA GLU A 127 28.65 -2.25 18.50
C GLU A 127 29.63 -1.06 18.34
N LEU A 128 29.39 0.04 19.06
CA LEU A 128 30.24 1.23 19.17
C LEU A 128 31.02 1.23 20.48
#